data_AF-A0A0M2SP78-F1
#
_entry.id   AF-A0A0M2SP78-F1
#
_cell.length_a   1.000
_cell.length_b   1.000
_cell.length_c   1.000
_cell.angle_alpha   90.00
_cell.angle_beta   90.00
_cell.angle_gamma   90.00
#
_symmetry.space_group_name_H-M   'P 1'
#
loop_
_entity.id
_entity.type
_entity.pdbx_description
1 polymer ?
#
loop_
_entity_poly.entity_id
_entity_poly.type
_entity_poly.pdbx_seq_one_letter_code
_entity_poly.pdbx_strand_id
1 'polypeptide(L)'
;MSNAVMLPKYSQYELTSLVRNQSSSAIDINEKDQELYKDIISGDIIFKEEHFRLAAELLELDKKDVFAYEYESDLVYRNNNDGSELEEIKLLFRLVAEQRKLKGEV
;
A
#
# COMPACT_ATOMS: atom_id res chain seq x y z
N MET A 1 2.09 0.30 -27.98
CA MET A 1 0.84 0.34 -27.20
C MET A 1 1.17 1.05 -25.90
N SER A 2 0.33 2.00 -25.48
CA SER A 2 0.55 2.71 -24.21
C SER A 2 0.50 1.71 -23.07
N ASN A 3 1.63 1.48 -22.38
CA ASN A 3 1.66 0.79 -21.10
C ASN A 3 0.90 1.67 -20.10
N ALA A 4 -0.41 1.51 -20.03
CA ALA A 4 -1.20 2.10 -18.97
C ALA A 4 -0.71 1.48 -17.68
N VAL A 5 -0.10 2.27 -16.80
CA VAL A 5 0.29 1.84 -15.47
C VAL A 5 -1.00 1.40 -14.77
N MET A 6 -1.21 0.10 -14.63
CA MET A 6 -2.35 -0.43 -13.87
C MET A 6 -2.08 -0.16 -12.40
N LEU A 7 -2.85 0.76 -11.82
CA LEU A 7 -2.81 1.04 -10.40
C LEU A 7 -3.59 -0.05 -9.65
N PRO A 8 -3.10 -0.51 -8.48
CA PRO A 8 -3.88 -1.37 -7.61
C PRO A 8 -5.18 -0.66 -7.24
N LYS A 9 -6.27 -1.42 -7.20
CA LYS A 9 -7.62 -0.91 -6.91
C LYS A 9 -7.76 -0.50 -5.44
N TYR A 10 -6.99 -1.14 -4.56
CA TYR A 10 -7.02 -0.88 -3.13
C TYR A 10 -5.66 -0.40 -2.63
N SER A 11 -5.67 0.71 -1.91
CA SER A 11 -4.54 1.19 -1.12
C SER A 11 -4.37 0.38 0.17
N GLN A 12 -3.20 0.47 0.80
CA GLN A 12 -2.95 -0.11 2.12
C GLN A 12 -4.00 0.34 3.15
N TYR A 13 -4.33 1.63 3.17
CA TYR A 13 -5.31 2.17 4.12
C TYR A 13 -6.71 1.56 3.94
N GLU A 14 -7.14 1.38 2.69
CA GLU A 14 -8.42 0.74 2.38
C GLU A 14 -8.41 -0.74 2.80
N LEU A 15 -7.33 -1.47 2.51
CA LEU A 15 -7.18 -2.87 2.93
C LEU A 15 -7.21 -3.01 4.46
N THR A 16 -6.45 -2.19 5.20
CA THR A 16 -6.48 -2.17 6.67
C THR A 16 -7.89 -1.92 7.19
N SER A 17 -8.60 -0.94 6.63
CA SER A 17 -9.95 -0.59 7.06
C SER A 17 -10.95 -1.71 6.79
N LEU A 18 -10.87 -2.34 5.62
CA LEU A 18 -11.72 -3.49 5.25
C LEU A 18 -11.47 -4.68 6.18
N VAL A 19 -10.19 -5.02 6.43
CA VAL A 19 -9.83 -6.14 7.31
C VAL A 19 -10.38 -5.90 8.72
N ARG A 20 -10.12 -4.71 9.30
CA ARG A 20 -10.64 -4.33 10.64
C ARG A 20 -12.16 -4.46 10.75
N ASN A 21 -12.89 -4.09 9.71
CA ASN A 21 -14.35 -4.18 9.70
C ASN A 21 -14.81 -5.65 9.66
N GLN A 22 -14.11 -6.50 8.89
CA GLN A 22 -14.42 -7.92 8.77
C GLN A 22 -14.02 -8.72 10.02
N SER A 23 -13.00 -8.30 10.78
CA SER A 23 -12.58 -8.85 12.07
C SER A 23 -13.68 -8.90 13.14
N SER A 24 -14.77 -8.14 12.96
CA SER A 24 -15.98 -8.21 13.79
C SER A 24 -16.71 -9.55 13.63
N SER A 25 -16.42 -10.27 12.55
CA SER A 25 -16.80 -11.65 12.28
C SER A 25 -15.57 -12.52 12.59
N ALA A 26 -15.72 -13.64 13.29
CA ALA A 26 -14.60 -14.48 13.70
C ALA A 26 -13.84 -15.04 12.49
N ILE A 27 -12.73 -14.40 12.13
CA ILE A 27 -11.77 -14.88 11.13
C ILE A 27 -10.81 -15.82 11.86
N ASP A 28 -10.76 -17.09 11.42
CA ASP A 28 -9.81 -18.07 11.94
C ASP A 28 -8.44 -17.87 11.25
N ILE A 29 -7.52 -17.23 11.95
CA ILE A 29 -6.18 -16.91 11.44
C ILE A 29 -5.20 -17.92 12.02
N ASN A 30 -4.48 -18.61 11.14
CA ASN A 30 -3.48 -19.58 11.54
C ASN A 30 -2.35 -18.91 12.36
N GLU A 31 -1.66 -19.70 13.18
CA GLU A 31 -0.62 -19.21 14.08
C GLU A 31 0.55 -18.49 13.36
N LYS A 32 0.83 -18.85 12.11
CA LYS A 32 1.92 -18.26 11.32
C LYS A 32 1.57 -16.86 10.81
N ASP A 33 0.29 -16.59 10.56
CA ASP A 33 -0.19 -15.33 9.99
C ASP A 33 -0.69 -14.34 11.06
N GLN A 34 -0.69 -14.74 12.35
CA GLN A 34 -1.15 -13.86 13.43
C GLN A 34 -0.33 -12.58 13.57
N GLU A 35 0.98 -12.65 13.36
CA GLU A 35 1.85 -11.47 13.42
C GLU A 35 1.57 -10.51 12.27
N LEU A 36 1.53 -11.03 11.04
CA LEU A 36 1.16 -10.26 9.84
C LEU A 36 -0.23 -9.63 9.98
N TYR A 37 -1.19 -10.37 10.54
CA TYR A 37 -2.52 -9.83 10.78
C TYR A 37 -2.51 -8.69 11.80
N LYS A 38 -1.78 -8.82 12.91
CA LYS A 38 -1.61 -7.74 13.90
C LYS A 38 -1.02 -6.49 13.27
N ASP A 39 -0.05 -6.66 12.38
CA ASP A 39 0.56 -5.58 11.63
C ASP A 39 -0.41 -4.92 10.65
N ILE A 40 -1.25 -5.71 9.97
CA ILE A 40 -2.31 -5.22 9.08
C ILE A 40 -3.32 -4.37 9.84
N ILE A 41 -3.80 -4.86 10.99
CA ILE A 41 -4.80 -4.16 11.79
C ILE A 41 -4.20 -3.02 12.61
N SER A 42 -2.91 -2.99 12.92
CA SER A 42 -2.29 -1.83 13.56
C SER A 42 -2.25 -0.67 12.58
N GLY A 43 -1.93 -0.95 11.30
CA GLY A 43 -1.83 0.05 10.25
C GLY A 43 -0.62 0.99 10.44
N ASP A 44 0.26 0.69 11.40
CA ASP A 44 1.39 1.53 11.79
C ASP A 44 2.67 1.20 10.99
N ILE A 45 2.63 0.15 10.17
CA ILE A 45 3.75 -0.28 9.34
C ILE A 45 3.46 -0.14 7.86
N ILE A 46 4.52 -0.09 7.05
CA ILE A 46 4.39 -0.21 5.59
C ILE A 46 4.24 -1.69 5.25
N PHE A 47 3.19 -2.03 4.52
CA PHE A 47 2.94 -3.40 4.12
C PHE A 47 4.03 -3.90 3.17
N LYS A 48 4.53 -5.11 3.47
CA LYS A 48 5.30 -5.93 2.53
C LYS A 48 4.36 -6.82 1.73
N GLU A 49 4.87 -7.49 0.70
CA GLU A 49 4.09 -8.40 -0.15
C GLU A 49 3.23 -9.38 0.64
N GLU A 50 3.78 -9.99 1.69
CA GLU A 50 3.08 -10.94 2.56
C GLU A 50 1.85 -10.34 3.25
N HIS A 51 1.91 -9.06 3.64
CA HIS A 51 0.78 -8.35 4.25
C HIS A 51 -0.33 -8.11 3.24
N PHE A 52 0.03 -7.70 2.02
CA PHE A 52 -0.94 -7.53 0.94
C PHE A 52 -1.57 -8.86 0.53
N ARG A 53 -0.80 -9.94 0.54
CA ARG A 53 -1.28 -11.29 0.21
C ARG A 53 -2.27 -11.78 1.26
N LEU A 54 -1.92 -11.65 2.53
CA LEU A 54 -2.81 -12.01 3.63
C LEU A 54 -4.07 -11.16 3.62
N ALA A 55 -3.98 -9.84 3.40
CA ALA A 55 -5.15 -8.97 3.29
C ALA A 55 -6.06 -9.38 2.12
N ALA A 56 -5.50 -9.73 0.96
CA ALA A 56 -6.29 -10.21 -0.17
C ALA A 56 -7.01 -11.53 0.15
N GLU A 57 -6.34 -12.45 0.83
CA GLU A 57 -6.91 -13.74 1.23
C GLU A 57 -8.02 -13.58 2.27
N LEU A 58 -7.82 -12.74 3.29
CA LEU A 58 -8.82 -12.45 4.32
C LEU A 58 -10.09 -11.79 3.76
N LEU A 59 -9.92 -10.90 2.78
CA LEU A 59 -11.00 -10.15 2.15
C LEU A 59 -11.62 -10.87 0.93
N GLU A 60 -11.14 -12.08 0.60
CA GLU A 60 -11.51 -12.82 -0.62
C GLU A 60 -11.39 -11.98 -1.91
N LEU A 61 -10.37 -11.12 -1.98
CA LEU A 61 -10.12 -10.24 -3.14
C LEU A 61 -9.30 -10.95 -4.22
N ASP A 62 -9.55 -10.59 -5.48
CA ASP A 62 -8.68 -11.00 -6.58
C ASP A 62 -7.28 -10.41 -6.37
N LYS A 63 -6.24 -11.24 -6.48
CA LYS A 63 -4.85 -10.82 -6.37
C LYS A 63 -4.52 -9.70 -7.36
N LYS A 64 -5.13 -9.67 -8.54
CA LYS A 64 -4.95 -8.58 -9.52
C LYS A 64 -5.46 -7.23 -9.02
N ASP A 65 -6.50 -7.21 -8.19
CA ASP A 65 -7.02 -5.95 -7.64
C ASP A 65 -6.07 -5.36 -6.58
N VAL A 66 -5.24 -6.20 -5.94
CA VAL A 66 -4.30 -5.82 -4.88
C VAL A 66 -2.86 -5.63 -5.41
N PHE A 67 -2.49 -6.42 -6.42
CA PHE A 67 -1.16 -6.54 -7.02
C PHE A 67 -1.13 -6.21 -8.52
N ALA A 68 -2.02 -5.31 -8.98
CA ALA A 68 -2.21 -5.02 -10.41
C ALA A 68 -0.89 -4.72 -11.16
N TYR A 69 0.06 -4.08 -10.48
CA TYR A 69 1.36 -3.72 -11.04
C TYR A 69 2.34 -4.90 -11.02
N GLU A 70 2.37 -5.67 -9.94
CA GLU A 70 3.28 -6.79 -9.73
C GLU A 70 2.92 -8.00 -10.62
N TYR A 71 1.64 -8.15 -10.99
CA TYR A 71 1.16 -9.26 -11.82
C TYR A 71 1.49 -9.12 -13.31
N GLU A 72 1.59 -7.89 -13.84
CA GLU A 72 1.89 -7.66 -15.27
C GLU A 72 3.38 -7.43 -15.54
N SER A 73 4.20 -7.14 -14.53
CA SER A 73 5.56 -6.61 -14.74
C SER A 73 6.73 -7.47 -14.26
N ASP A 74 6.50 -8.62 -13.62
CA ASP A 74 7.55 -9.42 -12.90
C ASP A 74 8.40 -8.57 -11.91
N LEU A 75 8.01 -7.32 -11.66
CA LEU A 75 8.75 -6.35 -10.85
C LEU A 75 8.12 -6.26 -9.46
N VAL A 76 8.77 -6.87 -8.49
CA VAL A 76 8.47 -6.69 -7.07
C VAL A 76 9.03 -5.35 -6.61
N TYR A 77 8.22 -4.29 -6.64
CA TYR A 77 8.61 -2.97 -6.15
C TYR A 77 7.61 -2.44 -5.12
N ARG A 78 7.63 -3.03 -3.94
CA ARG A 78 7.29 -2.31 -2.69
C ARG A 78 8.45 -2.27 -1.69
N ASN A 79 9.67 -2.69 -2.09
CA ASN A 79 10.81 -2.67 -1.18
C ASN A 79 12.21 -2.55 -1.81
N ASN A 80 12.35 -1.89 -2.96
CA ASN A 80 13.68 -1.43 -3.42
C ASN A 80 13.84 0.04 -3.05
N ASN A 81 13.83 0.27 -1.74
CA ASN A 81 13.99 1.60 -1.16
C ASN A 81 15.50 1.88 -1.10
N ASP A 82 16.07 2.44 -2.17
CA ASP A 82 17.41 3.05 -2.11
C ASP A 82 17.38 4.49 -1.56
N GLY A 83 16.23 4.94 -1.06
CA GLY A 83 16.05 6.25 -0.43
C GLY A 83 16.13 7.45 -1.39
N SER A 84 16.46 7.20 -2.67
CA SER A 84 16.65 8.25 -3.67
C SER A 84 15.30 8.87 -4.10
N GLU A 85 14.30 8.03 -4.39
CA GLU A 85 12.95 8.48 -4.77
C GLU A 85 12.26 9.27 -3.65
N LEU A 86 12.51 8.92 -2.39
CA LEU A 86 11.94 9.62 -1.24
C LEU A 86 12.47 11.05 -1.12
N GLU A 87 13.75 11.27 -1.45
CA GLU A 87 14.35 12.61 -1.46
C GLU A 87 13.84 13.46 -2.63
N GLU A 88 13.57 12.85 -3.79
CA GLU A 88 12.93 13.53 -4.93
C GLU A 88 11.50 13.96 -4.61
N ILE A 89 10.72 13.10 -3.95
CA ILE A 89 9.36 13.43 -3.49
C ILE A 89 9.41 14.58 -2.47
N LYS A 90 10.31 14.51 -1.48
CA LYS A 90 10.50 15.61 -0.51
C LYS A 90 10.88 16.93 -1.19
N LEU A 91 11.72 16.88 -2.22
CA LEU A 91 12.11 18.06 -3.00
C LEU A 91 10.90 18.66 -3.73
N LEU A 92 10.06 17.85 -4.35
CA LEU A 92 8.80 18.29 -4.98
C LEU A 92 7.88 18.98 -3.96
N PHE A 93 7.69 18.41 -2.77
CA PHE A 93 6.88 19.04 -1.71
C PHE A 93 7.46 20.39 -1.26
N ARG A 94 8.79 20.50 -1.12
CA ARG A 94 9.46 21.78 -0.80
C ARG A 94 9.24 22.82 -1.89
N LEU A 95 9.42 22.45 -3.16
CA LEU A 95 9.23 23.36 -4.30
C LEU A 95 7.79 23.88 -4.37
N VAL A 96 6.80 23.01 -4.17
CA VAL A 96 5.38 23.43 -4.13
C VAL A 96 5.10 24.36 -2.95
N ALA A 97 5.66 24.07 -1.78
CA ALA A 97 5.51 24.94 -0.60
C ALA A 97 6.13 26.32 -0.81
N GLU A 98 7.34 26.38 -1.39
CA GLU A 98 8.01 27.65 -1.73
C GLU A 98 7.27 28.42 -2.84
N GLN A 99 6.72 27.73 -3.84
CA GLN A 99 5.88 28.37 -4.86
C GLN A 99 4.60 28.97 -4.26
N ARG A 100 3.98 28.35 -3.25
CA ARG A 100 2.82 28.91 -2.55
C ARG A 100 3.17 30.17 -1.76
N LYS A 101 4.31 30.19 -1.07
CA LYS A 101 4.84 31.40 -0.41
C LYS A 101 5.08 32.54 -1.41
N LEU A 102 5.71 32.23 -2.55
CA LEU A 102 5.98 33.23 -3.61
C LEU A 102 4.70 33.77 -4.25
N LYS A 103 3.62 32.98 -4.29
CA LYS A 103 2.29 33.41 -4.75
C LYS A 103 1.49 34.15 -3.69
N GLY A 104 2.00 34.29 -2.47
CA GLY A 104 1.31 34.96 -1.36
C GLY A 104 0.06 34.21 -0.86
N GLU A 105 -0.04 32.91 -1.16
CA GLU A 105 -1.15 32.05 -0.72
C GLU A 105 -0.91 31.47 0.69
N VAL A 106 0.28 31.74 1.27
CA VAL A 106 0.69 31.54 2.67
C VAL A 106 1.68 32.63 3.07
#